data_AF-A0A7Y7DMR2-F1
#
_entry.id   AF-A0A7Y7DMR2-F1
#
_cell.length_a   1.000
_cell.length_b   1.000
_cell.length_c   1.000
_cell.angle_alpha   90.00
_cell.angle_beta   90.00
_cell.angle_gamma   90.00
#
_symmetry.space_group_name_H-M   'P 1'
#
loop_
_entity.id
_entity.type
_entity.pdbx_description
1 polymer ?
#
loop_
_entity_poly.entity_id
_entity_poly.type
_entity_poly.pdbx_seq_one_letter_code
_entity_poly.pdbx_strand_id
1 'polypeptide(L)'
;MKINELDHDLTPDTLRNLNVQICECVNAPPDEQVSSGFQRLNALIAERDELIHSILASPDHEFVREFAAREQVVNDKLKDMAHSLLIKAKDDVSHFIRSQAAVKKYK
;
A
#
# COMPACT_ATOMS: atom_id res chain seq x y z
N MET A 1 -2.72 -8.76 -1.34
CA MET A 1 -1.25 -8.65 -1.41
C MET A 1 -0.63 -9.57 -0.36
N LYS A 2 0.49 -10.22 -0.64
CA LYS A 2 1.14 -11.12 0.34
C LYS A 2 2.34 -10.42 0.99
N ILE A 3 2.58 -10.66 2.27
CA ILE A 3 3.74 -10.11 3.02
C ILE A 3 5.06 -10.39 2.29
N ASN A 4 5.20 -11.58 1.72
CA ASN A 4 6.39 -12.00 0.97
C ASN A 4 6.65 -11.16 -0.31
N GLU A 5 5.73 -10.29 -0.72
CA GLU A 5 5.91 -9.39 -1.86
C GLU A 5 6.53 -8.05 -1.45
N LEU A 6 6.49 -7.70 -0.16
CA LEU A 6 7.00 -6.46 0.41
C LEU A 6 8.36 -6.60 1.11
N ASP A 7 8.80 -7.84 1.35
CA ASP A 7 10.07 -8.13 2.00
C ASP A 7 11.11 -8.62 0.98
N HIS A 8 12.37 -8.31 1.27
CA HIS A 8 13.57 -8.86 0.63
C HIS A 8 14.63 -9.20 1.69
N ASP A 9 15.72 -9.84 1.30
CA ASP A 9 16.75 -10.34 2.24
C ASP A 9 17.44 -9.24 3.08
N LEU A 10 17.34 -7.99 2.65
CA LEU A 10 17.92 -6.81 3.33
C LEU A 10 16.87 -5.98 4.06
N THR A 11 15.62 -6.44 4.15
CA THR A 11 14.55 -5.75 4.88
C THR A 11 14.79 -5.93 6.38
N PRO A 12 15.04 -4.84 7.13
CA PRO A 12 15.19 -4.93 8.59
C PRO A 12 13.85 -5.26 9.26
N ASP A 13 13.90 -5.82 10.46
CA ASP A 13 12.71 -6.29 11.17
C ASP A 13 11.69 -5.17 11.44
N THR A 14 12.15 -3.94 11.64
CA THR A 14 11.31 -2.75 11.78
C THR A 14 10.50 -2.49 10.51
N LEU A 15 11.13 -2.57 9.34
CA LEU A 15 10.47 -2.40 8.04
C LEU A 15 9.53 -3.57 7.73
N ARG A 16 9.93 -4.79 8.10
CA ARG A 16 9.09 -6.00 7.97
C ARG A 16 7.80 -5.88 8.79
N ASN A 17 7.88 -5.36 10.03
CA ASN A 17 6.68 -5.14 10.84
C ASN A 17 5.73 -4.10 10.21
N LEU A 18 6.26 -3.05 9.60
CA LEU A 18 5.45 -2.08 8.83
C LEU A 18 4.80 -2.73 7.60
N ASN A 19 5.56 -3.55 6.87
CA ASN A 19 5.05 -4.29 5.72
C ASN A 19 3.89 -5.23 6.10
N VAL A 20 3.97 -5.91 7.26
CA VAL A 20 2.88 -6.73 7.81
C VAL A 20 1.63 -5.89 8.03
N GLN A 21 1.75 -4.75 8.72
CA GLN A 21 0.62 -3.85 8.99
C GLN A 21 0.00 -3.30 7.70
N ILE A 22 0.82 -2.98 6.69
CA ILE A 22 0.35 -2.55 5.37
C ILE A 22 -0.45 -3.67 4.71
N CYS A 23 0.06 -4.90 4.71
CA CYS A 23 -0.65 -6.05 4.18
C CYS A 23 -1.98 -6.31 4.89
N GLU A 24 -2.02 -6.19 6.21
CA GLU A 24 -3.26 -6.30 7.00
C GLU A 24 -4.26 -5.21 6.61
N CYS A 25 -3.83 -3.95 6.55
CA CYS A 25 -4.69 -2.84 6.14
C CYS A 25 -5.28 -3.02 4.72
N VAL A 26 -4.48 -3.51 3.76
CA VAL A 26 -4.91 -3.69 2.37
C VAL A 26 -5.84 -4.90 2.21
N ASN A 27 -5.62 -5.95 3.00
CA ASN A 27 -6.42 -7.18 2.92
C ASN A 27 -7.63 -7.17 3.88
N ALA A 28 -7.77 -6.14 4.72
CA ALA A 28 -8.90 -6.00 5.65
C ALA A 28 -10.24 -6.05 4.89
N PRO A 29 -11.25 -6.76 5.42
CA PRO A 29 -12.57 -6.85 4.80
C PRO A 29 -13.20 -5.46 4.62
N PRO A 30 -14.03 -5.25 3.57
CA PRO A 30 -14.71 -3.96 3.33
C PRO A 30 -15.49 -3.44 4.54
N ASP A 31 -16.01 -4.35 5.36
CA ASP A 31 -16.83 -4.07 6.54
C ASP A 31 -16.00 -3.48 7.70
N GLU A 32 -14.69 -3.75 7.72
CA GLU A 32 -13.70 -3.18 8.65
C GLU A 32 -12.94 -1.99 8.04
N GLN A 33 -13.07 -1.76 6.72
CA GLN A 33 -12.59 -0.56 6.04
C GLN A 33 -13.53 0.62 6.29
N VAL A 34 -13.66 1.01 7.56
CA VAL A 34 -14.23 2.31 7.94
C VAL A 34 -13.35 3.42 7.33
N SER A 35 -13.84 4.66 7.20
CA SER A 35 -13.07 5.80 6.64
C SER A 35 -11.65 5.99 7.20
N SER A 36 -11.34 5.41 8.36
CA SER A 36 -10.02 5.34 8.98
C SER A 36 -9.03 4.38 8.30
N GLY A 37 -9.47 3.40 7.52
CA GLY A 37 -8.61 2.38 6.90
C GLY A 37 -7.63 2.97 5.88
N PHE A 38 -8.10 3.87 5.02
CA PHE A 38 -7.24 4.58 4.06
C PHE A 38 -6.29 5.56 4.75
N GLN A 39 -6.76 6.27 5.79
CA GLN A 39 -5.91 7.16 6.59
C GLN A 39 -4.80 6.37 7.30
N ARG A 40 -5.13 5.19 7.85
CA ARG A 40 -4.16 4.29 8.47
C ARG A 40 -3.15 3.78 7.45
N LEU A 41 -3.60 3.37 6.27
CA LEU A 41 -2.71 2.94 5.19
C LEU A 41 -1.73 4.07 4.79
N ASN A 42 -2.22 5.29 4.59
CA ASN A 42 -1.35 6.43 4.27
C ASN A 42 -0.33 6.72 5.38
N ALA A 43 -0.74 6.64 6.65
CA ALA A 43 0.18 6.82 7.77
C ALA A 43 1.29 5.75 7.79
N LEU A 44 0.93 4.48 7.54
CA LEU A 44 1.90 3.38 7.45
C LEU A 44 2.86 3.55 6.27
N ILE A 45 2.38 4.02 5.12
CA ILE A 45 3.23 4.30 3.95
C ILE A 45 4.20 5.46 4.23
N ALA A 46 3.76 6.51 4.94
CA ALA A 46 4.63 7.61 5.34
C ALA A 46 5.71 7.16 6.34
N GLU A 47 5.33 6.37 7.36
CA GLU A 47 6.27 5.81 8.34
C GLU A 47 7.31 4.89 7.67
N ARG A 48 6.87 4.10 6.68
CA ARG A 48 7.75 3.27 5.84
C ARG A 48 8.76 4.11 5.07
N ASP A 49 8.32 5.20 4.45
CA ASP A 49 9.17 6.11 3.68
C ASP A 49 10.23 6.79 4.55
N GLU A 50 9.87 7.24 5.75
CA GLU A 50 10.80 7.80 6.72
C GLU A 50 11.88 6.79 7.13
N LEU A 51 11.48 5.54 7.39
CA LEU A 51 12.41 4.47 7.76
C LEU A 51 13.37 4.14 6.60
N ILE A 52 12.87 4.09 5.37
CA ILE A 52 13.70 3.86 4.18
C ILE A 52 14.71 5.00 4.01
N HIS A 53 14.29 6.26 4.13
CA HIS A 53 15.21 7.40 4.08
C HIS A 53 16.28 7.32 5.16
N SER A 54 15.94 6.86 6.37
CA SER A 54 16.92 6.63 7.44
C SER A 54 17.93 5.55 7.07
N ILE A 55 17.50 4.45 6.44
CA ILE A 55 18.38 3.37 5.98
C ILE A 55 19.30 3.86 4.85
N LEU A 56 18.75 4.63 3.90
CA LEU A 56 19.49 5.20 2.78
C LEU A 56 20.51 6.27 3.19
N ALA A 57 20.33 6.91 4.37
CA ALA A 57 21.28 7.85 4.94
C ALA A 57 22.49 7.18 5.62
N SER A 58 22.53 5.84 5.65
CA SER A 58 23.66 5.09 6.20
C SER A 58 24.97 5.39 5.47
N PRO A 59 26.11 5.45 6.18
CA PRO A 59 27.42 5.65 5.56
C PRO A 59 27.92 4.43 4.76
N ASP A 60 27.26 3.27 4.88
CA ASP A 60 27.61 2.07 4.12
C ASP A 60 27.04 2.13 2.69
N HIS A 61 27.82 2.72 1.78
CA HIS A 61 27.44 2.91 0.38
C HIS A 61 27.29 1.62 -0.44
N GLU A 62 27.84 0.49 0.01
CA GLU A 62 27.64 -0.80 -0.67
C GLU A 62 26.28 -1.38 -0.27
N PHE A 63 26.03 -1.47 1.03
CA PHE A 63 24.75 -1.90 1.58
C PHE A 63 23.59 -1.02 1.08
N VAL A 64 23.71 0.31 1.16
CA VAL A 64 22.66 1.25 0.76
C VAL A 64 22.26 1.06 -0.70
N ARG A 65 23.25 0.81 -1.58
CA ARG A 65 23.00 0.61 -3.01
C ARG A 65 22.26 -0.69 -3.27
N GLU A 66 22.67 -1.77 -2.62
CA GLU A 66 22.01 -3.07 -2.77
C GLU A 66 20.61 -3.05 -2.15
N PHE A 67 20.45 -2.43 -0.99
CA PHE A 67 19.16 -2.18 -0.36
C PHE A 67 18.25 -1.38 -1.30
N ALA A 68 18.70 -0.24 -1.82
CA ALA A 68 17.91 0.61 -2.71
C ALA A 68 17.45 -0.12 -3.98
N ALA A 69 18.31 -0.92 -4.60
CA ALA A 69 17.96 -1.68 -5.81
C ALA A 69 16.85 -2.72 -5.54
N ARG A 70 16.90 -3.39 -4.39
CA ARG A 70 15.87 -4.36 -3.99
C ARG A 70 14.58 -3.68 -3.53
N GLU A 71 14.72 -2.58 -2.79
CA GLU A 71 13.61 -1.78 -2.26
C GLU A 71 12.83 -1.09 -3.39
N GLN A 72 13.50 -0.70 -4.49
CA GLN A 72 12.82 -0.18 -5.68
C GLN A 72 11.78 -1.15 -6.24
N VAL A 73 12.09 -2.45 -6.29
CA VAL A 73 11.16 -3.49 -6.76
C VAL A 73 9.95 -3.61 -5.84
N VAL A 74 10.14 -3.43 -4.53
CA VAL A 74 9.03 -3.42 -3.55
C VAL A 74 8.17 -2.17 -3.74
N ASN A 75 8.79 -1.00 -3.90
CA ASN A 75 8.09 0.26 -4.14
C ASN A 75 7.25 0.22 -5.42
N ASP A 76 7.75 -0.38 -6.50
CA ASP A 76 6.98 -0.54 -7.73
C ASP A 76 5.73 -1.41 -7.51
N LYS A 77 5.83 -2.50 -6.74
CA LYS A 77 4.67 -3.34 -6.38
C LYS A 77 3.66 -2.59 -5.52
N LEU A 78 4.12 -1.80 -4.55
CA LEU A 78 3.25 -0.95 -3.72
C LEU A 78 2.51 0.07 -4.58
N LYS A 79 3.19 0.66 -5.57
CA LYS A 79 2.60 1.61 -6.52
C LYS A 79 1.53 0.95 -7.38
N ASP A 80 1.80 -0.23 -7.93
CA ASP A 80 0.83 -0.98 -8.74
C ASP A 80 -0.40 -1.38 -7.92
N MET A 81 -0.19 -1.74 -6.65
CA MET A 81 -1.27 -2.03 -5.70
C MET A 81 -2.12 -0.78 -5.42
N ALA A 82 -1.50 0.36 -5.13
CA ALA A 82 -2.21 1.63 -4.91
C ALA A 82 -3.02 2.03 -6.15
N HIS A 83 -2.45 1.87 -7.35
CA HIS A 83 -3.14 2.14 -8.60
C HIS A 83 -4.34 1.18 -8.82
N SER A 84 -4.18 -0.09 -8.48
CA SER A 84 -5.26 -1.08 -8.56
C SER A 84 -6.41 -0.77 -7.60
N LEU A 85 -6.11 -0.32 -6.38
CA LEU A 85 -7.13 0.13 -5.42
C LEU A 85 -7.89 1.36 -5.94
N LEU A 86 -7.17 2.32 -6.52
CA LEU A 86 -7.78 3.51 -7.11
C LEU A 86 -8.74 3.17 -8.27
N ILE A 87 -8.34 2.24 -9.15
CA ILE A 87 -9.20 1.78 -10.26
C ILE A 87 -10.49 1.14 -9.72
N LYS A 88 -10.38 0.24 -8.73
CA LYS A 88 -11.55 -0.41 -8.12
C LYS A 88 -12.50 0.62 -7.50
N ALA A 89 -11.99 1.57 -6.74
CA ALA A 89 -12.80 2.63 -6.14
C ALA A 89 -13.54 3.46 -7.21
N LYS A 90 -12.90 3.75 -8.35
CA LYS A 90 -13.53 4.45 -9.48
C LYS A 90 -14.67 3.65 -10.11
N ASP A 91 -14.47 2.34 -10.26
CA ASP A 91 -15.47 1.44 -10.85
C ASP A 91 -16.69 1.28 -9.92
N ASP A 92 -16.47 1.18 -8.62
CA ASP A 92 -17.55 1.10 -7.61
C ASP A 92 -18.43 2.36 -7.62
N VAL A 93 -17.81 3.55 -7.64
CA VAL A 93 -18.54 4.83 -7.77
C VAL A 93 -19.32 4.88 -9.08
N SER A 94 -18.72 4.45 -10.18
CA SER A 94 -19.37 4.42 -11.49
C SER A 94 -20.58 3.47 -11.50
N HIS A 95 -20.47 2.31 -10.86
CA HIS A 95 -21.57 1.35 -10.72
C HIS A 95 -22.70 1.91 -9.85
N PHE A 96 -22.36 2.58 -8.73
CA PHE A 96 -23.34 3.23 -7.86
C PHE A 96 -24.13 4.35 -8.58
N ILE A 97 -23.46 5.17 -9.39
CA ILE A 97 -24.14 6.22 -10.18
C ILE A 97 -25.10 5.58 -11.18
N ARG A 98 -24.69 4.50 -11.86
CA ARG A 98 -25.55 3.76 -12.80
C ARG A 98 -26.74 3.11 -12.11
N SER A 99 -26.55 2.51 -10.94
CA SER A 99 -27.63 1.89 -10.18
C SER A 99 -28.63 2.94 -9.68
N GLN A 100 -28.16 4.12 -9.23
CA GLN A 100 -29.04 5.23 -8.86
C GLN A 100 -29.84 5.74 -10.06
N ALA A 101 -29.21 5.88 -11.23
CA ALA A 101 -29.90 6.30 -12.46
C ALA A 101 -30.96 5.28 -12.92
N ALA A 102 -30.68 3.97 -12.78
CA ALA A 102 -31.64 2.91 -13.08
C ALA A 102 -32.85 2.97 -12.13
N VAL A 103 -32.63 3.10 -10.81
CA VAL A 103 -33.72 3.22 -9.84
C VAL A 103 -34.61 4.44 -10.11
N LYS A 104 -34.03 5.57 -10.54
CA LYS A 104 -34.79 6.77 -10.95
C LYS A 104 -35.62 6.59 -12.23
N LYS A 105 -35.27 5.64 -13.12
CA LYS A 105 -36.03 5.33 -14.33
C LYS A 105 -37.24 4.42 -14.10
N TYR A 106 -37.24 3.65 -13.02
CA TYR A 106 -38.32 2.73 -12.67
C TYR A 106 -39.26 3.28 -11.57
N LYS A 107 -39.08 4.53 -11.16
CA LYS A 107 -40.04 5.33 -10.39
C LYS A 107 -40.78 6.27 -11.34
#